data_AF-A0A1I3S9N5-F1
#
_entry.id   AF-A0A1I3S9N5-F1
#
_cell.length_a   1.000
_cell.length_b   1.000
_cell.length_c   1.000
_cell.angle_alpha   90.00
_cell.angle_beta   90.00
_cell.angle_gamma   90.00
#
_symmetry.space_group_name_H-M   'P 1'
#
loop_
_entity.id
_entity.type
_entity.pdbx_description
1 polymer ?
#
loop_
_entity_poly.entity_id
_entity_poly.type
_entity_poly.pdbx_seq_one_letter_code
_entity_poly.pdbx_strand_id
1 'polypeptide(L)'
;MSTANIPPVQPAHSVLEQLHAPFFVQKVAVSRQLAKHDRTAALVSMCTGKRVLHVGCVDSPIFDPRSNLHLSLLNSGVCTELIGVDADENGLHELAQHCDQPLYADLAQVQGPVDIVLIPEVLEHVGNVASFLEQIDRIDFGNVVITVPDAVQCYPRHFDFVDRDETFVEIVHPDHNYWFTPYTLLNVIRKYTSWHVKGMFFFNNISLLLIASKEAPVDAS
;
A
#
# COMPACT_ATOMS: atom_id res chain seq x y z
N MET A 1 -29.81 5.93 -10.34
CA MET A 1 -28.54 5.34 -9.89
C MET A 1 -28.15 6.06 -8.62
N SER A 2 -28.09 5.33 -7.50
CA SER A 2 -27.88 5.93 -6.18
C SER A 2 -26.40 6.24 -6.01
N THR A 3 -26.04 7.52 -6.02
CA THR A 3 -24.75 7.98 -5.51
C THR A 3 -24.67 7.55 -4.05
N ALA A 4 -23.63 6.80 -3.69
CA ALA A 4 -23.38 6.45 -2.30
C ALA A 4 -22.95 7.75 -1.60
N ASN A 5 -23.93 8.44 -1.00
CA ASN A 5 -23.68 9.56 -0.10
C ASN A 5 -22.81 9.03 1.04
N ILE A 6 -21.51 9.36 1.01
CA ILE A 6 -20.62 9.13 2.15
C ILE A 6 -21.11 10.10 3.23
N PRO A 7 -21.66 9.62 4.36
CA PRO A 7 -22.10 10.51 5.42
C PRO A 7 -20.91 11.32 5.93
N PRO A 8 -21.08 12.62 6.26
CA PRO A 8 -20.02 13.37 6.91
C PRO A 8 -19.63 12.66 8.21
N VAL A 9 -18.34 12.36 8.35
CA VAL A 9 -17.78 11.74 9.56
C VAL A 9 -18.04 12.70 10.72
N GLN A 10 -18.90 12.31 11.67
CA GLN A 10 -19.08 13.07 12.91
C GLN A 10 -17.74 13.14 13.65
N PRO A 11 -17.37 14.29 14.24
CA PRO A 11 -16.14 14.38 15.02
C PRO A 11 -16.25 13.42 16.21
N ALA A 12 -15.48 12.34 16.18
CA ALA A 12 -15.32 11.48 17.33
C ALA A 12 -14.69 12.31 18.46
N HIS A 13 -15.37 12.44 19.60
CA HIS A 13 -14.83 13.14 20.76
C HIS A 13 -13.90 12.19 21.52
N SER A 14 -12.68 11.98 21.00
CA SER A 14 -11.67 11.21 21.71
C SER A 14 -11.16 11.99 22.93
N VAL A 15 -10.99 11.30 24.05
CA VAL A 15 -10.43 11.89 25.29
C VAL A 15 -9.03 12.46 25.03
N LEU A 16 -8.23 11.83 24.16
CA LEU A 16 -6.90 12.33 23.79
C LEU A 16 -6.99 13.72 23.13
N GLU A 17 -8.04 14.00 22.37
CA GLU A 17 -8.22 15.33 21.77
C GLU A 17 -8.43 16.43 22.82
N GLN A 18 -9.00 16.08 23.96
CA GLN A 18 -9.26 17.02 25.06
C GLN A 18 -8.01 17.23 25.93
N LEU A 19 -7.15 16.21 26.03
CA LEU A 19 -5.94 16.24 26.85
C LEU A 19 -4.74 16.89 26.16
N HIS A 20 -4.76 17.05 24.83
CA HIS A 20 -3.62 17.56 24.06
C HIS A 20 -3.96 18.84 23.30
N ALA A 21 -2.95 19.71 23.10
CA ALA A 21 -3.12 20.93 22.32
C ALA A 21 -3.47 20.61 20.86
N PRO A 22 -4.42 21.34 20.23
CA PRO A 22 -4.90 21.02 18.87
C PRO A 22 -3.82 20.89 17.81
N PHE A 23 -2.71 21.62 17.94
CA PHE A 23 -1.55 21.53 17.04
C PHE A 23 -0.98 20.11 16.90
N PHE A 24 -1.01 19.31 17.97
CA PHE A 24 -0.49 17.94 17.99
C PHE A 24 -1.56 16.87 17.71
N VAL A 25 -2.82 17.27 17.54
CA VAL A 25 -3.94 16.35 17.34
C VAL A 25 -4.22 16.21 15.85
N GLN A 26 -3.93 15.03 15.31
CA GLN A 26 -4.09 14.73 13.89
C GLN A 26 -5.22 13.73 13.70
N LYS A 27 -6.23 14.10 12.91
CA LYS A 27 -7.42 13.28 12.68
C LYS A 27 -7.43 12.80 11.25
N VAL A 28 -7.60 11.49 11.07
CA VAL A 28 -7.61 10.88 9.74
C VAL A 28 -8.79 9.94 9.62
N ALA A 29 -9.59 10.13 8.57
CA ALA A 29 -10.67 9.22 8.24
C ALA A 29 -10.10 7.90 7.70
N VAL A 30 -10.50 6.79 8.31
CA VAL A 30 -10.13 5.42 7.90
C VAL A 30 -11.38 4.56 7.84
N SER A 31 -11.64 3.96 6.68
CA SER A 31 -12.76 3.04 6.51
C SER A 31 -12.41 1.63 7.00
N ARG A 32 -13.39 0.92 7.55
CA ARG A 32 -13.27 -0.49 7.96
C ARG A 32 -13.80 -1.48 6.93
N GLN A 33 -14.28 -1.00 5.77
CA GLN A 33 -14.92 -1.84 4.75
C GLN A 33 -14.01 -2.98 4.28
N LEU A 34 -12.70 -2.75 4.18
CA LEU A 34 -11.72 -3.74 3.74
C LEU A 34 -11.01 -4.48 4.89
N ALA A 35 -11.37 -4.20 6.15
CA ALA A 35 -10.59 -4.66 7.31
C ALA A 35 -10.52 -6.18 7.42
N LYS A 36 -11.55 -6.90 6.96
CA LYS A 36 -11.63 -8.37 7.04
C LYS A 36 -11.59 -9.05 5.66
N HIS A 37 -11.25 -8.31 4.61
CA HIS A 37 -11.15 -8.90 3.28
C HIS A 37 -9.87 -9.73 3.16
N ASP A 38 -9.94 -10.80 2.38
CA ASP A 38 -8.75 -11.52 1.94
C ASP A 38 -7.86 -10.59 1.11
N ARG A 39 -6.54 -10.61 1.40
CA ARG A 39 -5.59 -9.68 0.78
C ARG A 39 -5.55 -9.88 -0.73
N THR A 40 -5.30 -11.10 -1.17
CA THR A 40 -5.11 -11.41 -2.59
C THR A 40 -6.39 -11.18 -3.37
N ALA A 41 -7.53 -11.67 -2.89
CA ALA A 41 -8.82 -11.50 -3.57
C ALA A 41 -9.20 -10.01 -3.71
N ALA A 42 -8.96 -9.19 -2.68
CA ALA A 42 -9.23 -7.76 -2.75
C ALA A 42 -8.33 -7.05 -3.78
N LEU A 43 -7.02 -7.31 -3.77
CA LEU A 43 -6.09 -6.68 -4.70
C LEU A 43 -6.33 -7.13 -6.15
N VAL A 44 -6.64 -8.41 -6.37
CA VAL A 44 -7.05 -8.93 -7.69
C VAL A 44 -8.33 -8.24 -8.17
N SER A 45 -9.33 -8.07 -7.29
CA SER A 45 -10.58 -7.38 -7.66
C SER A 45 -10.33 -5.93 -8.07
N MET A 46 -9.40 -5.22 -7.42
CA MET A 46 -9.06 -3.84 -7.79
C MET A 46 -8.39 -3.75 -9.18
N CYS A 47 -7.71 -4.82 -9.60
CA CYS A 47 -6.96 -4.90 -10.86
C CYS A 47 -7.81 -5.35 -12.07
N THR A 48 -9.11 -5.62 -11.88
CA THR A 48 -9.96 -6.17 -12.95
C THR A 48 -10.17 -5.18 -14.10
N GLY A 49 -9.83 -5.61 -15.32
CA GLY A 49 -9.92 -4.83 -16.55
C GLY A 49 -8.92 -3.67 -16.61
N LYS A 50 -7.77 -3.80 -15.94
CA LYS A 50 -6.75 -2.75 -15.81
C LYS A 50 -5.40 -3.17 -16.34
N ARG A 51 -4.68 -2.20 -16.90
CA ARG A 51 -3.23 -2.29 -17.12
C ARG A 51 -2.54 -1.98 -15.80
N VAL A 52 -1.83 -2.95 -15.24
CA VAL A 52 -1.32 -2.91 -13.86
C VAL A 52 0.19 -2.94 -13.85
N LEU A 53 0.79 -1.99 -13.13
CA LEU A 53 2.19 -2.06 -12.69
C LEU A 53 2.22 -2.57 -11.24
N HIS A 54 2.82 -3.74 -11.00
CA HIS A 54 3.05 -4.29 -9.68
C HIS A 54 4.50 -4.05 -9.26
N VAL A 55 4.70 -3.13 -8.32
CA VAL A 55 6.01 -2.79 -7.73
C VAL A 55 6.27 -3.70 -6.54
N GLY A 56 7.47 -4.27 -6.43
CA GLY A 56 7.80 -5.31 -5.45
C GLY A 56 7.28 -6.69 -5.87
N CYS A 57 7.28 -6.99 -7.18
CA CYS A 57 6.59 -8.18 -7.69
C CYS A 57 7.22 -9.52 -7.29
N VAL A 58 8.46 -9.53 -6.82
CA VAL A 58 9.16 -10.75 -6.41
C VAL A 58 8.72 -11.20 -5.03
N ASP A 59 8.37 -10.28 -4.12
CA ASP A 59 8.21 -10.60 -2.69
C ASP A 59 9.55 -11.03 -2.06
N SER A 60 10.64 -10.34 -2.42
CA SER A 60 11.99 -10.67 -1.93
C SER A 60 12.12 -10.41 -0.42
N PRO A 61 12.85 -11.25 0.34
CA PRO A 61 13.59 -12.45 -0.07
C PRO A 61 12.80 -13.76 0.06
N ILE A 62 11.47 -13.70 0.17
CA ILE A 62 10.60 -14.83 0.55
C ILE A 62 9.79 -15.39 -0.64
N PHE A 63 10.26 -15.21 -1.87
CA PHE A 63 9.58 -15.67 -3.07
C PHE A 63 9.11 -17.13 -2.93
N ASP A 64 7.80 -17.33 -3.09
CA ASP A 64 7.18 -18.66 -3.21
C ASP A 64 6.11 -18.58 -4.30
N PRO A 65 6.26 -19.33 -5.42
CA PRO A 65 5.32 -19.24 -6.54
C PRO A 65 3.89 -19.66 -6.19
N ARG A 66 3.68 -20.35 -5.06
CA ARG A 66 2.34 -20.76 -4.59
C ARG A 66 1.56 -19.64 -3.90
N SER A 67 2.26 -18.64 -3.37
CA SER A 67 1.67 -17.52 -2.63
C SER A 67 2.00 -16.15 -3.19
N ASN A 68 2.91 -16.06 -4.17
CA ASN A 68 3.29 -14.80 -4.80
C ASN A 68 2.08 -14.07 -5.40
N LEU A 69 1.93 -12.79 -5.03
CA LEU A 69 0.80 -11.96 -5.46
C LEU A 69 0.83 -11.66 -6.96
N HIS A 70 2.02 -11.50 -7.55
CA HIS A 70 2.15 -11.23 -8.98
C HIS A 70 1.63 -12.41 -9.81
N LEU A 71 2.00 -13.64 -9.45
CA LEU A 71 1.47 -14.84 -10.09
C LEU A 71 -0.03 -15.03 -9.81
N SER A 72 -0.52 -14.66 -8.63
CA SER A 72 -1.96 -14.68 -8.34
C SER A 72 -2.74 -13.71 -9.24
N LEU A 73 -2.23 -12.50 -9.49
CA LEU A 73 -2.80 -11.55 -10.43
C LEU A 73 -2.79 -12.10 -11.85
N LEU A 74 -1.65 -12.65 -12.29
CA LEU A 74 -1.51 -13.24 -13.62
C LEU A 74 -2.51 -14.40 -13.83
N ASN A 75 -2.55 -15.35 -12.90
CA ASN A 75 -3.39 -16.55 -12.99
C ASN A 75 -4.89 -16.23 -12.93
N SER A 76 -5.27 -15.10 -12.33
CA SER A 76 -6.66 -14.66 -12.32
C SER A 76 -7.18 -14.23 -13.70
N GLY A 77 -6.27 -13.84 -14.62
CA GLY A 77 -6.62 -13.39 -15.96
C GLY A 77 -7.47 -12.11 -16.02
N VAL A 78 -7.55 -11.34 -14.93
CA VAL A 78 -8.43 -10.16 -14.85
C VAL A 78 -7.76 -8.88 -15.37
N CYS A 79 -6.43 -8.80 -15.35
CA CYS A 79 -5.69 -7.64 -15.86
C CYS A 79 -5.71 -7.63 -17.39
N THR A 80 -5.81 -6.45 -18.00
CA THR A 80 -5.62 -6.32 -19.46
C THR A 80 -4.16 -6.48 -19.84
N GLU A 81 -3.26 -6.04 -18.96
CA GLU A 81 -1.81 -6.23 -19.03
C GLU A 81 -1.26 -6.14 -17.60
N LEU A 82 -0.26 -6.96 -17.29
CA LEU A 82 0.42 -6.98 -15.99
C LEU A 82 1.92 -6.78 -16.22
N ILE A 83 2.51 -5.84 -15.50
CA ILE A 83 3.93 -5.48 -15.55
C ILE A 83 4.49 -5.62 -14.14
N GLY A 84 5.63 -6.28 -13.99
CA GLY A 84 6.33 -6.41 -12.71
C GLY A 84 7.58 -5.54 -12.65
N VAL A 85 7.81 -4.89 -11.51
CA VAL A 85 9.07 -4.22 -11.20
C VAL A 85 9.56 -4.66 -9.82
N ASP A 86 10.84 -5.03 -9.73
CA ASP A 86 11.50 -5.33 -8.46
C ASP A 86 13.00 -5.02 -8.55
N ALA A 87 13.64 -4.62 -7.46
CA ALA A 87 15.09 -4.38 -7.45
C ALA A 87 15.90 -5.69 -7.36
N ASP A 88 15.27 -6.80 -6.96
CA ASP A 88 15.91 -8.12 -6.89
C ASP A 88 15.98 -8.79 -8.26
N GLU A 89 17.07 -8.56 -8.99
CA GLU A 89 17.31 -9.17 -10.31
C GLU A 89 17.30 -10.71 -10.28
N ASN A 90 17.78 -11.33 -9.20
CA ASN A 90 17.79 -12.79 -9.08
C ASN A 90 16.37 -13.31 -8.87
N GLY A 91 15.60 -12.66 -8.01
CA GLY A 91 14.19 -12.98 -7.80
C GLY A 91 13.34 -12.74 -9.06
N LEU A 92 13.65 -11.70 -9.86
CA LEU A 92 13.02 -11.51 -11.17
C LEU A 92 13.34 -12.64 -12.13
N HIS A 93 14.59 -13.13 -12.14
CA HIS A 93 14.98 -14.29 -12.95
C HIS A 93 14.21 -15.55 -12.55
N GLU A 94 13.99 -15.77 -11.25
CA GLU A 94 13.19 -16.87 -10.74
C GLU A 94 11.70 -16.71 -11.10
N LEU A 95 11.12 -15.54 -10.86
CA LEU A 95 9.74 -15.22 -11.21
C LEU A 95 9.47 -15.44 -12.71
N ALA A 96 10.40 -15.04 -13.58
CA ALA A 96 10.29 -15.22 -15.03
C ALA A 96 10.18 -16.69 -15.48
N GLN A 97 10.56 -17.67 -14.64
CA GLN A 97 10.36 -19.09 -14.95
C GLN A 97 8.89 -19.51 -14.87
N HIS A 98 8.05 -18.70 -14.23
CA HIS A 98 6.64 -18.97 -14.01
C HIS A 98 5.70 -18.17 -14.92
N CYS A 99 6.24 -17.23 -15.70
CA CYS A 99 5.41 -16.26 -16.40
C CYS A 99 6.18 -15.43 -17.46
N ASP A 100 5.48 -15.04 -18.54
CA ASP A 100 6.07 -14.39 -19.72
C ASP A 100 5.77 -12.88 -19.86
N GLN A 101 5.18 -12.24 -18.84
CA GLN A 101 4.87 -10.79 -18.91
C GLN A 101 6.13 -9.92 -18.73
N PRO A 102 6.06 -8.61 -19.06
CA PRO A 102 7.18 -7.70 -18.84
C PRO A 102 7.59 -7.60 -17.37
N LEU A 103 8.87 -7.83 -17.12
CA LEU A 103 9.52 -7.73 -15.82
C LEU A 103 10.74 -6.79 -15.93
N TYR A 104 10.88 -5.85 -15.00
CA TYR A 104 11.94 -4.85 -15.03
C TYR A 104 12.62 -4.69 -13.66
N ALA A 105 13.92 -4.40 -13.69
CA ALA A 105 14.71 -4.12 -12.50
C ALA A 105 14.58 -2.66 -12.03
N ASP A 106 14.16 -1.77 -12.93
CA ASP A 106 14.04 -0.33 -12.68
C ASP A 106 12.70 0.20 -13.20
N LEU A 107 12.03 1.03 -12.36
CA LEU A 107 10.81 1.75 -12.71
C LEU A 107 10.95 2.58 -13.99
N ALA A 108 12.14 3.11 -14.28
CA ALA A 108 12.42 3.90 -15.48
C ALA A 108 12.25 3.10 -16.79
N GLN A 109 12.22 1.77 -16.73
CA GLN A 109 12.01 0.90 -17.88
C GLN A 109 10.52 0.78 -18.26
N VAL A 110 9.60 1.08 -17.34
CA VAL A 110 8.16 0.99 -17.59
C VAL A 110 7.73 2.02 -18.62
N GLN A 111 7.10 1.57 -19.70
CA GLN A 111 6.63 2.43 -20.79
C GLN A 111 5.11 2.58 -20.80
N GLY A 112 4.64 3.77 -21.13
CA GLY A 112 3.23 4.09 -21.35
C GLY A 112 2.39 4.18 -20.06
N PRO A 113 1.17 4.73 -20.15
CA PRO A 113 0.29 4.93 -19.01
C PRO A 113 -0.23 3.60 -18.46
N VAL A 114 -0.33 3.48 -17.14
CA VAL A 114 -0.97 2.34 -16.46
C VAL A 114 -2.25 2.79 -15.77
N ASP A 115 -3.26 1.93 -15.69
CA ASP A 115 -4.47 2.30 -14.96
C ASP A 115 -4.24 2.28 -13.44
N ILE A 116 -3.40 1.32 -12.98
CA ILE A 116 -3.09 1.10 -11.56
C ILE A 116 -1.59 0.84 -11.39
N VAL A 117 -0.98 1.56 -10.45
CA VAL A 117 0.26 1.16 -9.79
C VAL A 117 -0.09 0.50 -8.46
N LEU A 118 0.31 -0.76 -8.27
CA LEU A 118 0.12 -1.53 -7.06
C LEU A 118 1.45 -1.65 -6.32
N ILE A 119 1.49 -1.18 -5.06
CA ILE A 119 2.68 -1.14 -4.21
C ILE A 119 2.34 -1.81 -2.86
N PRO A 120 2.29 -3.16 -2.81
CA PRO A 120 1.81 -3.86 -1.65
C PRO A 120 2.97 -4.28 -0.74
N GLU A 121 3.06 -3.74 0.47
CA GLU A 121 4.10 -4.07 1.47
C GLU A 121 5.54 -3.81 0.95
N VAL A 122 5.77 -2.63 0.35
CA VAL A 122 7.09 -2.21 -0.16
C VAL A 122 7.62 -1.00 0.60
N LEU A 123 6.75 -0.06 0.96
CA LEU A 123 7.14 1.28 1.43
C LEU A 123 7.93 1.23 2.75
N GLU A 124 7.65 0.24 3.60
CA GLU A 124 8.33 -0.05 4.86
C GLU A 124 9.78 -0.52 4.67
N HIS A 125 10.12 -1.07 3.51
CA HIS A 125 11.46 -1.57 3.18
C HIS A 125 12.33 -0.53 2.48
N VAL A 126 11.74 0.55 1.98
CA VAL A 126 12.44 1.57 1.21
C VAL A 126 13.38 2.38 2.11
N GLY A 127 14.66 2.50 1.76
CA GLY A 127 15.61 3.31 2.53
C GLY A 127 15.37 4.83 2.44
N ASN A 128 14.80 5.33 1.34
CA ASN A 128 14.42 6.74 1.17
C ASN A 128 13.05 6.87 0.51
N VAL A 129 12.01 7.04 1.35
CA VAL A 129 10.62 7.12 0.91
C VAL A 129 10.36 8.30 -0.03
N ALA A 130 11.00 9.45 0.17
CA ALA A 130 10.80 10.62 -0.68
C ALA A 130 11.29 10.34 -2.12
N SER A 131 12.48 9.75 -2.27
CA SER A 131 13.02 9.41 -3.58
C SER A 131 12.23 8.29 -4.27
N PHE A 132 11.74 7.31 -3.52
CA PHE A 132 10.88 6.26 -4.07
C PHE A 132 9.56 6.83 -4.60
N LEU A 133 8.88 7.68 -3.82
CA LEU A 133 7.65 8.31 -4.25
C LEU A 133 7.85 9.23 -5.46
N GLU A 134 9.00 9.91 -5.55
CA GLU A 134 9.36 10.69 -6.74
C GLU A 134 9.49 9.80 -8.00
N GLN A 135 10.05 8.58 -7.87
CA GLN A 135 10.13 7.64 -8.99
C GLN A 135 8.75 7.15 -9.42
N ILE A 136 7.86 6.83 -8.47
CA ILE A 136 6.47 6.47 -8.77
C ILE A 136 5.74 7.65 -9.44
N ASP A 137 5.98 8.88 -8.99
CA ASP A 137 5.37 10.08 -9.57
C ASP A 137 5.80 10.35 -11.02
N ARG A 138 6.88 9.72 -11.52
CA ARG A 138 7.25 9.80 -12.94
C ARG A 138 6.44 8.86 -13.83
N ILE A 139 5.81 7.83 -13.26
CA ILE A 139 4.95 6.91 -13.99
C ILE A 139 3.60 7.59 -14.27
N ASP A 140 3.12 7.56 -15.51
CA ASP A 140 1.77 8.00 -15.82
C ASP A 140 0.75 6.95 -15.33
N PHE A 141 -0.04 7.29 -14.31
CA PHE A 141 -0.97 6.35 -13.69
C PHE A 141 -2.34 6.95 -13.37
N GLY A 142 -3.38 6.14 -13.54
CA GLY A 142 -4.74 6.50 -13.12
C GLY A 142 -4.92 6.50 -11.59
N ASN A 143 -4.54 5.40 -10.93
CA ASN A 143 -4.50 5.30 -9.47
C ASN A 143 -3.22 4.62 -8.99
N VAL A 144 -2.81 4.93 -7.77
CA VAL A 144 -1.85 4.16 -6.99
C VAL A 144 -2.56 3.54 -5.79
N VAL A 145 -2.31 2.25 -5.56
CA VAL A 145 -2.79 1.49 -4.40
C VAL A 145 -1.57 1.06 -3.60
N ILE A 146 -1.48 1.54 -2.36
CA ILE A 146 -0.35 1.26 -1.46
C ILE A 146 -0.88 0.48 -0.27
N THR A 147 -0.23 -0.62 0.10
CA THR A 147 -0.44 -1.26 1.40
C THR A 147 0.84 -1.25 2.21
N VAL A 148 0.70 -1.08 3.52
CA VAL A 148 1.81 -1.08 4.49
C VAL A 148 1.35 -1.71 5.80
N PRO A 149 2.25 -2.30 6.60
CA PRO A 149 1.94 -2.77 7.95
C PRO A 149 1.43 -1.63 8.83
N ASP A 150 0.28 -1.84 9.48
CA ASP A 150 -0.34 -0.87 10.38
C ASP A 150 0.10 -1.12 11.82
N ALA A 151 0.83 -0.17 12.41
CA ALA A 151 1.29 -0.26 13.79
C ALA A 151 0.13 -0.49 14.78
N VAL A 152 -1.06 0.05 14.50
CA VAL A 152 -2.23 -0.04 15.40
C VAL A 152 -2.85 -1.45 15.35
N GLN A 153 -3.10 -2.00 14.17
CA GLN A 153 -3.61 -3.37 14.01
C GLN A 153 -2.56 -4.42 14.43
N CYS A 154 -1.28 -4.13 14.25
CA CYS A 154 -0.19 -5.02 14.65
C CYS A 154 0.10 -4.98 16.15
N TYR A 155 -0.23 -3.87 16.83
CA TYR A 155 0.07 -3.65 18.26
C TYR A 155 -0.11 -4.90 19.13
N PRO A 156 -1.29 -5.56 19.14
CA PRO A 156 -1.56 -6.65 20.09
C PRO A 156 -0.78 -7.95 19.82
N ARG A 157 -0.09 -8.06 18.68
CA ARG A 157 0.56 -9.30 18.22
C ARG A 157 2.04 -9.15 17.89
N HIS A 158 2.53 -7.92 17.71
CA HIS A 158 3.89 -7.67 17.22
C HIS A 158 4.72 -6.83 18.17
N PHE A 159 4.14 -6.27 19.23
CA PHE A 159 4.86 -5.41 20.17
C PHE A 159 4.54 -5.81 21.60
N ASP A 160 5.58 -5.90 22.41
CA ASP A 160 5.48 -6.10 23.85
C ASP A 160 6.58 -5.30 24.55
N PHE A 161 6.33 -4.90 25.80
CA PHE A 161 7.35 -4.31 26.65
C PHE A 161 7.41 -5.07 27.97
N VAL A 162 8.52 -5.75 28.18
CA VAL A 162 8.75 -6.55 29.37
C VAL A 162 9.36 -5.65 30.44
N ASP A 163 8.52 -5.04 31.28
CA ASP A 163 8.92 -4.06 32.30
C ASP A 163 10.09 -4.55 33.18
N ARG A 164 10.06 -5.82 33.58
CA ARG A 164 11.09 -6.42 34.44
C ARG A 164 12.48 -6.38 33.81
N ASP A 165 12.53 -6.59 32.50
CA ASP A 165 13.75 -6.75 31.74
C ASP A 165 14.07 -5.49 30.93
N GLU A 166 13.27 -4.42 31.09
CA GLU A 166 13.32 -3.16 30.34
C GLU A 166 13.48 -3.38 28.83
N THR A 167 12.85 -4.44 28.31
CA THR A 167 13.06 -4.91 26.94
C THR A 167 11.80 -4.72 26.11
N PHE A 168 11.94 -3.98 25.01
CA PHE A 168 10.91 -3.91 23.98
C PHE A 168 11.09 -5.07 23.00
N VAL A 169 10.05 -5.88 22.84
CA VAL A 169 10.02 -7.00 21.92
C VAL A 169 9.20 -6.60 20.71
N GLU A 170 9.83 -6.69 19.54
CA GLU A 170 9.20 -6.39 18.26
C GLU A 170 9.31 -7.61 17.34
N ILE A 171 8.17 -8.12 16.88
CA ILE A 171 8.09 -9.21 15.92
C ILE A 171 7.95 -8.59 14.55
N VAL A 172 9.05 -8.49 13.82
CA VAL A 172 9.09 -7.81 12.51
C VAL A 172 10.16 -8.46 11.63
N HIS A 173 9.98 -8.39 10.30
CA HIS A 173 11.02 -8.80 9.38
C HIS A 173 12.21 -7.81 9.49
N PRO A 174 13.47 -8.27 9.52
CA PRO A 174 14.64 -7.42 9.80
C PRO A 174 14.84 -6.28 8.79
N ASP A 175 14.30 -6.40 7.58
CA ASP A 175 14.42 -5.38 6.54
C ASP A 175 13.37 -4.26 6.64
N HIS A 176 12.48 -4.27 7.66
CA HIS A 176 11.54 -3.17 7.88
C HIS A 176 12.27 -1.97 8.46
N ASN A 177 12.20 -0.83 7.76
CA ASN A 177 12.67 0.46 8.26
C ASN A 177 11.57 1.23 8.99
N TYR A 178 10.29 0.95 8.68
CA TYR A 178 9.16 1.73 9.16
C TYR A 178 7.97 0.89 9.59
N TRP A 179 7.29 1.38 10.61
CA TRP A 179 5.88 1.12 10.84
C TRP A 179 5.07 2.35 10.48
N PHE A 180 3.88 2.13 9.92
CA PHE A 180 2.97 3.22 9.60
C PHE A 180 1.74 3.20 10.50
N THR A 181 1.23 4.39 10.77
CA THR A 181 -0.10 4.64 11.32
C THR A 181 -0.92 5.35 10.25
N PRO A 182 -2.25 5.44 10.39
CA PRO A 182 -3.08 6.21 9.46
C PRO A 182 -2.55 7.62 9.18
N TYR A 183 -2.10 8.32 10.23
CA TYR A 183 -1.55 9.67 10.08
C TYR A 183 -0.18 9.68 9.43
N THR A 184 0.75 8.84 9.87
CA THR A 184 2.13 8.89 9.34
C THR A 184 2.18 8.49 7.88
N LEU A 185 1.39 7.51 7.43
CA LEU A 185 1.27 7.17 6.00
C LEU A 185 0.71 8.36 5.22
N LEU A 186 -0.43 8.92 5.64
CA LEU A 186 -1.06 10.05 4.96
C LEU A 186 -0.14 11.27 4.90
N ASN A 187 0.58 11.55 5.98
CA ASN A 187 1.51 12.68 6.07
C ASN A 187 2.69 12.49 5.11
N VAL A 188 3.27 11.30 5.04
CA VAL A 188 4.36 10.97 4.09
C VAL A 188 3.89 11.18 2.64
N ILE A 189 2.73 10.62 2.27
CA ILE A 189 2.19 10.79 0.92
C ILE A 189 1.97 12.27 0.58
N ARG A 190 1.32 13.04 1.47
CA ARG A 190 1.06 14.47 1.25
C ARG A 190 2.31 15.35 1.27
N LYS A 191 3.35 14.94 2.00
CA LYS A 191 4.58 15.71 2.12
C LYS A 191 5.47 15.59 0.89
N TYR A 192 5.47 14.41 0.27
CA TYR A 192 6.40 14.09 -0.82
C TYR A 192 5.74 13.97 -2.19
N THR A 193 4.41 14.09 -2.27
CA THR A 193 3.67 14.02 -3.54
C THR A 193 2.58 15.09 -3.58
N SER A 194 2.14 15.41 -4.80
CA SER A 194 0.94 16.22 -5.03
C SER A 194 -0.31 15.35 -5.21
N TRP A 195 -0.26 14.06 -4.82
CA TRP A 195 -1.35 13.12 -5.10
C TRP A 195 -2.61 13.43 -4.28
N HIS A 196 -3.76 13.26 -4.93
CA HIS A 196 -5.07 13.31 -4.32
C HIS A 196 -5.41 11.96 -3.70
N VAL A 197 -5.37 11.89 -2.37
CA VAL A 197 -5.79 10.71 -1.61
C VAL A 197 -7.30 10.54 -1.72
N LYS A 198 -7.73 9.44 -2.35
CA LYS A 198 -9.15 9.08 -2.54
C LYS A 198 -9.74 8.34 -1.34
N GLY A 199 -8.90 7.63 -0.60
CA GLY A 199 -9.35 6.91 0.59
C GLY A 199 -8.23 6.19 1.31
N MET A 200 -8.48 5.89 2.58
CA MET A 200 -7.65 5.03 3.40
C MET A 200 -8.52 4.03 4.16
N PHE A 201 -8.04 2.80 4.27
CA PHE A 201 -8.77 1.67 4.81
C PHE A 201 -7.88 0.89 5.77
N PHE A 202 -8.46 0.43 6.89
CA PHE A 202 -7.93 -0.75 7.54
C PHE A 202 -8.15 -1.93 6.58
N PHE A 203 -7.13 -2.74 6.40
CA PHE A 203 -7.10 -3.82 5.42
C PHE A 203 -6.60 -5.10 6.09
N ASN A 204 -7.15 -6.26 5.67
CA ASN A 204 -6.74 -7.63 6.03
C ASN A 204 -6.42 -7.93 7.53
N ASN A 205 -6.84 -7.08 8.46
CA ASN A 205 -6.54 -7.06 9.88
C ASN A 205 -5.04 -6.89 10.24
N ILE A 206 -4.21 -6.44 9.30
CA ILE A 206 -2.78 -6.20 9.57
C ILE A 206 -2.23 -4.96 8.85
N SER A 207 -2.75 -4.62 7.66
CA SER A 207 -2.23 -3.52 6.85
C SER A 207 -3.16 -2.30 6.82
N LEU A 208 -2.61 -1.14 6.47
CA LEU A 208 -3.37 -0.04 5.88
C LEU A 208 -3.41 -0.24 4.36
N LEU A 209 -4.49 0.22 3.72
CA LEU A 209 -4.57 0.39 2.27
C LEU A 209 -4.92 1.84 1.97
N LEU A 210 -4.12 2.49 1.13
CA LEU A 210 -4.33 3.87 0.67
C LEU A 210 -4.47 3.89 -0.85
N ILE A 211 -5.47 4.62 -1.34
CA ILE A 211 -5.68 4.86 -2.77
C ILE A 211 -5.49 6.34 -3.05
N ALA A 212 -4.67 6.67 -4.05
CA ALA A 212 -4.47 8.04 -4.52
C ALA A 212 -4.38 8.13 -6.04
N SER A 213 -4.46 9.34 -6.59
CA SER A 213 -4.22 9.65 -8.00
C SER A 213 -3.51 10.99 -8.16
N LYS A 214 -2.92 11.25 -9.32
CA LYS A 214 -2.34 12.57 -9.62
C LYS A 214 -3.37 13.66 -9.87
N GLU A 215 -4.51 13.27 -10.44
CA GLU A 215 -5.63 14.19 -10.69
C GLU A 215 -6.66 14.11 -9.57
N ALA A 216 -7.33 15.23 -9.28
CA ALA A 216 -8.47 15.23 -8.38
C ALA A 216 -9.59 14.33 -8.96
N PRO A 217 -10.45 13.73 -8.12
CA PRO A 217 -11.67 13.09 -8.62
C PRO A 217 -12.41 14.09 -9.50
N VAL A 218 -12.73 13.71 -10.74
CA VAL A 218 -13.68 14.48 -11.54
C VAL A 218 -14.99 14.40 -10.79
N ASP A 219 -15.43 15.50 -10.19
CA ASP A 219 -16.74 15.58 -9.56
C ASP A 219 -17.75 15.12 -10.62
N ALA A 220 -18.43 14.01 -10.34
CA ALA A 220 -19.51 13.52 -11.19
C ALA A 220 -20.59 14.61 -11.19
N SER A 221 -20.64 15.36 -12.30
CA SER A 221 -21.63 16.41 -12.54
C SER A 221 -23.01 15.80 -12.79
#